data_AF-A0A938TM81-F1
#
_entry.id   AF-A0A938TM81-F1
#
_cell.length_a   1.000
_cell.length_b   1.000
_cell.length_c   1.000
_cell.angle_alpha   90.00
_cell.angle_beta   90.00
_cell.angle_gamma   90.00
#
_symmetry.space_group_name_H-M   'P 1'
#
loop_
_entity.id
_entity.type
_entity.pdbx_description
1 polymer ?
#
loop_
_entity_poly.entity_id
_entity_poly.type
_entity_poly.pdbx_seq_one_letter_code
_entity_poly.pdbx_strand_id
1 'polypeptide(L)'
;MHIHPSHRIGRGRGGDPELFIVRTTAKSAFANGEGWHSDLSCEDMPPMASLLYVRELPGESGGDTLFANLCDGFAALSEPLQQFLLTLDAEHDGRKDLANYDVILDPRVEYPSATHPLITVHPQTGQPILFVNRSFTKSIEGLRKSESDNLLELLWTAVESNPRFHCRVRWSPGTVVFWDNRCTWYRSICDYYPSTRHAQRMTIAGTARPERWVKRP
;
A
#
# COMPACT_ATOMS: atom_id res chain seq x y z
N MET A 1 12.46 13.48 -4.80
CA MET A 1 12.04 12.08 -5.07
C MET A 1 12.25 11.26 -3.81
N HIS A 2 11.44 10.24 -3.57
CA HIS A 2 11.59 9.34 -2.42
C HIS A 2 12.61 8.23 -2.73
N ILE A 3 13.34 7.77 -1.71
CA ILE A 3 14.25 6.61 -1.80
C ILE A 3 13.71 5.53 -0.89
N HIS A 4 13.43 4.35 -1.45
CA HIS A 4 12.78 3.27 -0.72
C HIS A 4 13.65 2.77 0.46
N PRO A 5 13.10 2.60 1.67
CA PRO A 5 13.87 2.23 2.86
C PRO A 5 14.56 0.87 2.74
N SER A 6 14.09 -0.01 1.85
CA SER A 6 14.76 -1.29 1.55
C SER A 6 16.19 -1.12 0.99
N HIS A 7 16.54 0.05 0.45
CA HIS A 7 17.92 0.33 0.04
C HIS A 7 18.88 0.32 1.24
N ARG A 8 18.41 0.75 2.44
CA ARG A 8 19.21 0.76 3.68
C ARG A 8 19.57 -0.64 4.16
N ILE A 9 18.82 -1.65 3.74
CA ILE A 9 19.05 -3.07 4.07
C ILE A 9 19.60 -3.86 2.87
N GLY A 10 20.20 -3.18 1.90
CA GLY A 10 20.86 -3.83 0.75
C GLY A 10 19.93 -4.46 -0.27
N ARG A 11 18.62 -4.13 -0.25
CA ARG A 11 17.62 -4.62 -1.21
C ARG A 11 17.33 -3.65 -2.36
N GLY A 12 18.03 -2.52 -2.42
CA GLY A 12 18.04 -1.67 -3.61
C GLY A 12 18.68 -2.40 -4.80
N ARG A 13 18.16 -2.20 -6.01
CA ARG A 13 18.71 -2.77 -7.24
C ARG A 13 18.92 -1.66 -8.26
N GLY A 14 20.06 -1.64 -8.94
CA GLY A 14 20.35 -0.69 -10.03
C GLY A 14 21.33 0.42 -9.66
N GLY A 15 21.54 1.35 -10.60
CA GLY A 15 22.44 2.50 -10.43
C GLY A 15 21.77 3.73 -9.81
N ASP A 16 20.47 3.93 -10.06
CA ASP A 16 19.72 5.10 -9.56
C ASP A 16 19.00 4.75 -8.24
N PRO A 17 19.30 5.45 -7.12
CA PRO A 17 18.72 5.13 -5.82
C PRO A 17 17.22 5.40 -5.70
N GLU A 18 16.66 6.26 -6.54
CA GLU A 18 15.22 6.57 -6.58
C GLU A 18 14.40 5.52 -7.34
N LEU A 19 15.05 4.64 -8.12
CA LEU A 19 14.38 3.59 -8.88
C LEU A 19 14.25 2.32 -8.02
N PHE A 20 13.01 1.92 -7.79
CA PHE A 20 12.71 0.62 -7.19
C PHE A 20 12.39 -0.40 -8.29
N ILE A 21 13.27 -1.39 -8.46
CA ILE A 21 13.12 -2.42 -9.48
C ILE A 21 12.20 -3.54 -9.00
N VAL A 22 11.08 -3.72 -9.68
CA VAL A 22 10.14 -4.82 -9.47
C VAL A 22 10.35 -5.85 -10.57
N ARG A 23 10.96 -6.99 -10.24
CA ARG A 23 11.23 -8.05 -11.22
C ARG A 23 10.83 -9.42 -10.69
N THR A 24 9.94 -10.08 -11.42
CA THR A 24 9.48 -11.45 -11.14
C THR A 24 9.86 -12.34 -12.31
N THR A 25 10.38 -13.53 -12.01
CA THR A 25 10.81 -14.54 -12.99
C THR A 25 10.27 -15.92 -12.57
N ALA A 26 10.43 -16.95 -13.41
CA ALA A 26 10.12 -18.33 -13.03
C ALA A 26 10.84 -18.84 -11.76
N LYS A 27 11.93 -18.19 -11.33
CA LYS A 27 12.70 -18.54 -10.11
C LYS A 27 12.29 -17.72 -8.88
N SER A 28 11.40 -16.75 -9.04
CA SER A 28 10.94 -15.92 -7.93
C SER A 28 9.92 -16.70 -7.09
N ALA A 29 10.11 -16.74 -5.77
CA ALA A 29 9.15 -17.36 -4.86
C ALA A 29 7.86 -16.54 -4.70
N PHE A 30 7.96 -15.22 -4.86
CA PHE A 30 6.86 -14.27 -4.72
C PHE A 30 6.98 -13.16 -5.76
N ALA A 31 5.87 -12.51 -6.12
CA ALA A 31 5.90 -11.22 -6.79
C ALA A 31 5.77 -10.08 -5.78
N ASN A 32 6.47 -8.96 -6.00
CA ASN A 32 6.33 -7.80 -5.13
C ASN A 32 4.93 -7.20 -5.28
N GLY A 33 4.29 -6.92 -4.14
CA GLY A 33 3.04 -6.18 -4.06
C GLY A 33 1.79 -7.00 -4.37
N GLU A 34 1.79 -8.32 -4.18
CA GLU A 34 0.58 -9.15 -4.38
C GLU A 34 -0.52 -8.96 -3.33
N GLY A 35 -0.15 -8.53 -2.12
CA GLY A 35 -1.10 -8.09 -1.10
C GLY A 35 -1.64 -6.69 -1.39
N TRP A 36 -2.89 -6.42 -1.05
CA TRP A 36 -3.46 -5.08 -1.15
C TRP A 36 -2.78 -4.12 -0.18
N HIS A 37 -2.22 -3.02 -0.71
CA HIS A 37 -1.50 -2.04 0.09
C HIS A 37 -1.43 -0.65 -0.54
N SER A 38 -1.14 0.35 0.29
CA SER A 38 -0.54 1.62 -0.13
C SER A 38 0.96 1.57 0.20
N ASP A 39 1.79 2.15 -0.66
CA ASP A 39 3.24 2.14 -0.47
C ASP A 39 3.63 2.84 0.84
N LEU A 40 4.44 2.16 1.65
CA LEU A 40 5.18 2.76 2.75
C LEU A 40 4.33 3.59 3.72
N SER A 41 3.09 3.15 3.98
CA SER A 41 2.24 3.76 5.00
C SER A 41 2.84 3.71 6.42
N CYS A 42 3.91 2.93 6.62
CA CYS A 42 4.71 2.87 7.85
C CYS A 42 5.73 4.02 8.01
N GLU A 43 5.90 4.89 7.02
CA GLU A 43 6.70 6.10 7.17
C GLU A 43 5.90 7.20 7.87
N ASP A 44 6.60 8.12 8.52
CA ASP A 44 6.00 9.26 9.22
C ASP A 44 5.25 10.20 8.26
N MET A 45 5.84 10.41 7.08
CA MET A 45 5.27 11.14 5.96
C MET A 45 5.22 10.20 4.75
N PRO A 46 4.19 9.32 4.65
CA PRO A 46 4.10 8.34 3.58
C PRO A 46 4.18 9.00 2.19
N PRO A 47 4.70 8.30 1.17
CA PRO A 47 4.75 8.80 -0.20
C PRO A 47 3.39 9.30 -0.66
N MET A 48 3.35 10.47 -1.30
CA MET A 48 2.10 11.05 -1.77
C MET A 48 1.57 10.36 -3.03
N ALA A 49 2.47 9.81 -3.84
CA ALA A 49 2.12 9.18 -5.10
C ALA A 49 3.21 8.22 -5.58
N SER A 50 2.82 7.29 -6.44
CA SER A 50 3.72 6.30 -7.02
C SER A 50 3.52 6.22 -8.53
N LEU A 51 4.63 6.04 -9.24
CA LEU A 51 4.67 5.81 -10.68
C LEU A 51 5.19 4.40 -10.92
N LEU A 52 4.59 3.69 -11.87
CA LEU A 52 5.07 2.40 -12.32
C LEU A 52 5.15 2.36 -13.84
N TYR A 53 6.31 1.95 -14.34
CA TYR A 53 6.56 1.71 -15.75
C TYR A 53 7.02 0.28 -15.96
N VAL A 54 6.22 -0.51 -16.69
CA VAL A 54 6.54 -1.90 -17.01
C VAL A 54 7.41 -1.94 -18.26
N ARG A 55 8.68 -2.31 -18.08
CA ARG A 55 9.72 -2.40 -19.12
C ARG A 55 9.61 -3.70 -19.93
N GLU A 56 9.32 -4.79 -19.23
CA GLU A 56 9.14 -6.13 -19.81
C GLU A 56 7.78 -6.64 -19.36
N LEU A 57 6.87 -6.77 -20.31
CA LEU A 57 5.57 -7.41 -20.08
C LEU A 57 5.76 -8.93 -20.07
N PRO A 58 4.93 -9.66 -19.31
CA PRO A 58 4.85 -11.09 -19.48
C PRO A 58 4.35 -11.45 -20.88
N GLY A 59 4.77 -12.60 -21.41
CA GLY A 59 4.65 -12.98 -22.83
C GLY A 59 3.28 -12.68 -23.46
N GLU A 60 2.33 -13.59 -23.34
CA GLU A 60 1.04 -13.45 -24.02
C GLU A 60 -0.01 -12.68 -23.20
N SER A 61 -0.01 -12.84 -21.87
CA SER A 61 -0.98 -12.18 -20.99
C SER A 61 -0.54 -12.19 -19.51
N GLY A 62 -1.31 -11.48 -18.68
CA GLY A 62 -1.11 -11.40 -17.23
C GLY A 62 -0.26 -10.22 -16.78
N GLY A 63 -0.08 -10.10 -15.47
CA GLY A 63 0.75 -9.05 -14.85
C GLY A 63 0.04 -7.72 -14.66
N ASP A 64 -1.29 -7.75 -14.67
CA ASP A 64 -2.14 -6.59 -14.43
C ASP A 64 -1.99 -6.06 -13.00
N THR A 65 -2.45 -4.83 -12.80
CA THR A 65 -2.46 -4.20 -11.48
C THR A 65 -3.88 -3.76 -11.14
N LEU A 66 -4.36 -4.16 -9.97
CA LEU A 66 -5.63 -3.68 -9.44
C LEU A 66 -5.38 -2.48 -8.54
N PHE A 67 -6.33 -1.56 -8.54
CA PHE A 67 -6.37 -0.40 -7.64
C PHE A 67 -7.73 -0.37 -6.94
N ALA A 68 -7.78 0.15 -5.72
CA ALA A 68 -8.99 0.32 -4.93
C ALA A 68 -9.07 1.73 -4.33
N ASN A 69 -10.22 2.39 -4.44
CA ASN A 69 -10.48 3.71 -3.86
C ASN A 69 -10.85 3.60 -2.37
N LEU A 70 -10.00 4.13 -1.49
CA LEU A 70 -10.19 4.07 -0.04
C LEU A 70 -11.16 5.13 0.50
N CYS A 71 -11.43 6.18 -0.27
CA CYS A 71 -12.51 7.13 0.04
C CYS A 71 -13.87 6.44 -0.09
N ASP A 72 -14.08 5.72 -1.20
CA ASP A 72 -15.33 4.97 -1.44
C ASP A 72 -15.46 3.80 -0.46
N GLY A 73 -14.34 3.15 -0.13
CA GLY A 73 -14.26 2.12 0.91
C GLY A 73 -14.77 2.61 2.26
N PHE A 74 -14.34 3.79 2.71
CA PHE A 74 -14.86 4.39 3.95
C PHE A 74 -16.33 4.79 3.84
N ALA A 75 -16.71 5.47 2.75
CA ALA A 75 -18.06 5.99 2.55
C ALA A 75 -19.14 4.90 2.53
N ALA A 76 -18.78 3.67 2.18
CA ALA A 76 -19.69 2.53 2.15
C ALA A 76 -19.91 1.84 3.50
N LEU A 77 -19.11 2.16 4.53
CA LEU A 77 -19.31 1.62 5.88
C LEU A 77 -20.57 2.20 6.52
N SER A 78 -21.17 1.48 7.47
CA SER A 78 -22.32 2.00 8.22
C SER A 78 -21.93 3.21 9.06
N GLU A 79 -22.84 4.18 9.22
CA GLU A 79 -22.56 5.40 9.98
C GLU A 79 -22.06 5.14 11.41
N PRO A 80 -22.61 4.19 12.21
CA PRO A 80 -22.07 3.89 13.53
C PRO A 80 -20.62 3.41 13.49
N LEU A 81 -20.27 2.58 12.50
CA LEU A 81 -18.90 2.12 12.33
C LEU A 81 -17.99 3.29 11.92
N GLN A 82 -18.42 4.14 10.97
CA GLN A 82 -17.67 5.34 10.60
C GLN A 82 -17.38 6.21 11.83
N GLN A 83 -18.37 6.51 12.67
CA GLN A 83 -18.18 7.31 13.89
C GLN A 83 -17.20 6.67 14.86
N PHE A 84 -17.23 5.35 15.02
CA PHE A 84 -16.27 4.64 15.85
C PHE A 84 -14.85 4.74 15.30
N LEU A 85 -14.64 4.50 14.00
CA LEU A 85 -13.32 4.55 13.37
C LEU A 85 -12.68 5.95 13.41
N LEU A 86 -13.51 7.00 13.41
CA LEU A 86 -13.05 8.39 13.52
C LEU A 86 -12.35 8.71 14.84
N THR A 87 -12.35 7.82 15.83
CA THR A 87 -11.65 8.02 17.11
C THR A 87 -10.37 7.20 17.24
N LEU A 88 -10.08 6.32 16.28
CA LEU A 88 -9.01 5.33 16.39
C LEU A 88 -7.75 5.77 15.63
N ASP A 89 -6.61 5.25 16.07
CA ASP A 89 -5.30 5.34 15.42
C ASP A 89 -4.78 3.92 15.20
N ALA A 90 -3.91 3.72 14.20
CA ALA A 90 -3.33 2.44 13.88
C ALA A 90 -1.81 2.53 13.69
N GLU A 91 -1.08 1.53 14.20
CA GLU A 91 0.36 1.34 13.97
C GLU A 91 0.57 0.71 12.59
N HIS A 92 1.43 1.31 11.78
CA HIS A 92 1.89 0.80 10.50
C HIS A 92 3.38 0.45 10.63
N ASP A 93 3.74 -0.81 10.42
CA ASP A 93 5.09 -1.34 10.64
C ASP A 93 5.65 -1.94 9.34
N GLY A 94 6.76 -1.37 8.84
CA GLY A 94 7.42 -1.84 7.63
C GLY A 94 7.99 -3.26 7.74
N ARG A 95 8.24 -3.75 8.96
CA ARG A 95 8.66 -5.15 9.19
C ARG A 95 7.57 -6.14 8.82
N LYS A 96 6.31 -5.76 8.99
CA LYS A 96 5.17 -6.60 8.63
C LYS A 96 5.15 -6.86 7.12
N ASP A 97 5.45 -5.85 6.31
CA ASP A 97 5.55 -6.01 4.86
C ASP A 97 6.76 -6.86 4.48
N LEU A 98 7.92 -6.61 5.10
CA LEU A 98 9.14 -7.41 4.87
C LEU A 98 8.94 -8.90 5.17
N ALA A 99 8.18 -9.22 6.21
CA ALA A 99 7.86 -10.61 6.56
C ALA A 99 7.06 -11.34 5.46
N ASN A 100 6.30 -10.64 4.61
CA ASN A 100 5.62 -11.25 3.45
C ASN A 100 6.60 -11.76 2.37
N TYR A 101 7.87 -11.37 2.46
CA TYR A 101 8.94 -11.77 1.53
C TYR A 101 10.05 -12.58 2.23
N ASP A 102 9.72 -13.22 3.35
CA ASP A 102 10.63 -13.98 4.22
C ASP A 102 11.84 -13.14 4.69
N VAL A 103 11.64 -11.84 4.88
CA VAL A 103 12.67 -10.93 5.38
C VAL A 103 12.41 -10.60 6.84
N ILE A 104 13.21 -11.20 7.72
CA ILE A 104 13.20 -10.90 9.15
C ILE A 104 14.45 -10.08 9.46
N LEU A 105 14.24 -8.84 9.89
CA LEU A 105 15.33 -7.96 10.31
C LEU A 105 15.73 -8.25 11.75
N ASP A 106 17.01 -8.06 12.08
CA ASP A 106 17.47 -8.03 13.47
C ASP A 106 16.64 -7.00 14.25
N PRO A 107 16.12 -7.33 15.45
CA PRO A 107 15.34 -6.40 16.27
C PRO A 107 16.02 -5.05 16.52
N ARG A 108 17.36 -4.99 16.48
CA ARG A 108 18.18 -3.79 16.69
C ARG A 108 18.24 -2.87 15.46
N VAL A 109 17.88 -3.35 14.27
CA VAL A 109 17.92 -2.56 13.03
C VAL A 109 16.67 -1.70 12.93
N GLU A 110 16.75 -0.40 13.15
CA GLU A 110 15.61 0.49 12.94
C GLU A 110 15.06 0.39 11.51
N TYR A 111 13.74 0.36 11.41
CA TYR A 111 13.01 0.35 10.14
C TYR A 111 11.70 1.11 10.33
N PRO A 112 11.13 1.73 9.27
CA PRO A 112 9.97 2.59 9.43
C PRO A 112 8.80 1.91 10.14
N SER A 113 8.34 2.56 11.21
CA SER A 113 7.08 2.30 11.88
C SER A 113 6.49 3.64 12.31
N ALA A 114 5.19 3.84 12.10
CA ALA A 114 4.49 5.08 12.43
C ALA A 114 3.02 4.80 12.78
N THR A 115 2.49 5.59 13.72
CA THR A 115 1.07 5.59 14.06
C THR A 115 0.35 6.71 13.30
N HIS A 116 -0.76 6.37 12.66
CA HIS A 116 -1.60 7.30 11.89
C HIS A 116 -3.08 7.16 12.27
N PRO A 117 -3.90 8.21 12.10
CA PRO A 117 -5.35 8.10 12.21
C PRO A 117 -5.91 7.04 11.28
N LEU A 118 -6.86 6.26 11.78
CA LEU A 118 -7.49 5.19 11.00
C LEU A 118 -8.30 5.77 9.83
N ILE A 119 -8.89 6.96 10.05
CA ILE A 119 -9.53 7.77 9.02
C ILE A 119 -8.76 9.09 8.84
N THR A 120 -8.10 9.25 7.70
CA THR A 120 -7.31 10.45 7.40
C THR A 120 -8.04 11.37 6.42
N VAL A 121 -7.62 12.64 6.36
CA VAL A 121 -8.12 13.60 5.37
C VAL A 121 -7.20 13.64 4.16
N HIS A 122 -7.78 13.54 2.96
CA HIS A 122 -7.05 13.83 1.74
C HIS A 122 -6.73 15.33 1.65
N PRO A 123 -5.47 15.77 1.62
CA PRO A 123 -5.14 17.18 1.84
C PRO A 123 -5.59 18.11 0.71
N GLN A 124 -5.82 17.61 -0.52
CA GLN A 124 -6.32 18.43 -1.62
C GLN A 124 -7.84 18.38 -1.79
N THR A 125 -8.50 17.28 -1.43
CA THR A 125 -9.94 17.09 -1.70
C THR A 125 -10.80 17.20 -0.45
N GLY A 126 -10.20 17.11 0.73
CA GLY A 126 -10.91 17.10 2.01
C GLY A 126 -11.71 15.82 2.27
N GLN A 127 -11.61 14.82 1.39
CA GLN A 127 -12.34 13.56 1.54
C GLN A 127 -11.74 12.70 2.66
N PRO A 128 -12.58 11.98 3.42
CA PRO A 128 -12.12 10.98 4.37
C PRO A 128 -11.56 9.75 3.64
N ILE A 129 -10.49 9.18 4.17
CA ILE A 129 -9.79 8.00 3.63
C ILE A 129 -9.74 6.93 4.70
N LEU A 130 -10.11 5.69 4.37
CA LEU A 130 -9.82 4.52 5.21
C LEU A 130 -8.32 4.17 5.14
N PHE A 131 -7.52 4.70 6.06
CA PHE A 131 -6.05 4.67 6.00
C PHE A 131 -5.45 3.46 6.73
N VAL A 132 -5.82 2.25 6.30
CA VAL A 132 -5.25 0.98 6.77
C VAL A 132 -4.80 0.15 5.57
N ASN A 133 -4.08 -0.97 5.75
CA ASN A 133 -3.86 -1.98 4.71
C ASN A 133 -3.26 -3.27 5.28
N ARG A 134 -3.32 -4.38 4.51
CA ARG A 134 -2.84 -5.69 4.94
C ARG A 134 -1.33 -5.78 5.11
N SER A 135 -0.55 -5.03 4.33
CA SER A 135 0.91 -5.13 4.34
C SER A 135 1.55 -4.44 5.53
N PHE A 136 1.07 -3.26 5.91
CA PHE A 136 1.75 -2.40 6.89
C PHE A 136 0.96 -2.27 8.20
N THR A 137 -0.37 -2.21 8.17
CA THR A 137 -1.14 -2.00 9.40
C THR A 137 -1.03 -3.21 10.31
N LYS A 138 -0.48 -3.01 11.49
CA LYS A 138 -0.11 -4.05 12.47
C LYS A 138 -1.14 -4.18 13.58
N SER A 139 -1.58 -3.06 14.14
CA SER A 139 -2.55 -3.03 15.23
C SER A 139 -3.24 -1.68 15.34
N ILE A 140 -4.41 -1.66 15.96
CA ILE A 140 -5.19 -0.47 16.29
C ILE A 140 -4.92 -0.11 17.76
N GLU A 141 -4.54 1.14 18.00
CA GLU A 141 -4.22 1.61 19.35
C GLU A 141 -5.45 1.61 20.26
N GLY A 142 -5.23 1.28 21.53
CA GLY A 142 -6.29 1.21 22.55
C GLY A 142 -7.19 -0.03 22.50
N LEU A 143 -7.11 -0.85 21.44
CA LEU A 143 -7.86 -2.11 21.34
C LEU A 143 -7.02 -3.30 21.78
N ARG A 144 -7.68 -4.34 22.31
CA ARG A 144 -7.02 -5.63 22.56
C ARG A 144 -6.65 -6.27 21.22
N LYS A 145 -5.64 -7.13 21.22
CA LYS A 145 -5.16 -7.80 20.00
C LYS A 145 -6.29 -8.44 19.19
N SER A 146 -7.15 -9.23 19.84
CA SER A 146 -8.27 -9.89 19.17
C SER A 146 -9.28 -8.90 18.57
N GLU A 147 -9.56 -7.79 19.25
CA GLU A 147 -10.47 -6.74 18.75
C GLU A 147 -9.85 -6.03 17.54
N SER A 148 -8.57 -5.65 17.66
CA SER A 148 -7.80 -5.04 16.58
C SER A 148 -7.74 -5.95 15.34
N ASP A 149 -7.37 -7.22 15.51
CA ASP A 149 -7.24 -8.17 14.40
C ASP A 149 -8.58 -8.34 13.66
N ASN A 150 -9.68 -8.53 14.40
CA ASN A 150 -11.01 -8.72 13.81
C ASN A 150 -11.52 -7.45 13.12
N LEU A 151 -11.27 -6.27 13.72
CA LEU A 151 -11.66 -5.01 13.12
C LEU A 151 -10.86 -4.73 11.84
N LEU A 152 -9.54 -4.96 11.84
CA LEU A 152 -8.72 -4.83 10.64
C LEU A 152 -9.19 -5.79 9.54
N GLU A 153 -9.47 -7.05 9.87
CA GLU A 153 -9.96 -8.03 8.88
C GLU A 153 -11.30 -7.62 8.27
N LEU A 154 -12.22 -7.08 9.09
CA LEU A 154 -13.48 -6.53 8.61
C LEU A 154 -13.25 -5.38 7.63
N LEU A 155 -12.38 -4.44 7.96
CA LEU A 155 -12.10 -3.26 7.13
C LEU A 155 -11.41 -3.62 5.82
N TRP A 156 -10.44 -4.54 5.86
CA TRP A 156 -9.80 -5.05 4.65
C TRP A 156 -10.80 -5.77 3.75
N THR A 157 -11.56 -6.72 4.31
CA THR A 157 -12.57 -7.47 3.55
C THR A 157 -13.62 -6.56 2.92
N ALA A 158 -14.06 -5.50 3.62
CA ALA A 158 -15.06 -4.57 3.11
C ALA A 158 -14.63 -3.88 1.80
N VAL A 159 -13.33 -3.56 1.66
CA VAL A 159 -12.78 -3.00 0.43
C VAL A 159 -12.52 -4.11 -0.59
N GLU A 160 -11.79 -5.16 -0.19
CA GLU A 160 -11.32 -6.23 -1.10
C GLU A 160 -12.44 -7.03 -1.77
N SER A 161 -13.57 -7.20 -1.09
CA SER A 161 -14.69 -7.99 -1.60
C SER A 161 -15.64 -7.20 -2.48
N ASN A 162 -15.51 -5.87 -2.55
CA ASN A 162 -16.45 -5.00 -3.25
C ASN A 162 -15.84 -4.44 -4.54
N PRO A 163 -16.11 -5.04 -5.70
CA PRO A 163 -15.49 -4.66 -6.97
C PRO A 163 -15.86 -3.24 -7.43
N ARG A 164 -16.88 -2.59 -6.85
CA ARG A 164 -17.25 -1.21 -7.18
C ARG A 164 -16.16 -0.19 -6.86
N PHE A 165 -15.28 -0.51 -5.91
CA PHE A 165 -14.16 0.36 -5.54
C PHE A 165 -12.94 0.15 -6.43
N HIS A 166 -12.96 -0.89 -7.28
CA HIS A 166 -11.78 -1.38 -7.96
C HIS A 166 -11.73 -0.92 -9.41
N CYS A 167 -10.50 -0.66 -9.87
CA CYS A 167 -10.19 -0.65 -11.29
C CYS A 167 -9.03 -1.60 -11.59
N ARG A 168 -8.95 -2.07 -12.83
CA ARG A 168 -7.91 -2.96 -13.31
C ARG A 168 -7.17 -2.29 -14.45
N VAL A 169 -5.86 -2.13 -14.30
CA VAL A 169 -5.00 -1.66 -15.37
C VAL A 169 -4.35 -2.86 -16.03
N ARG A 170 -4.68 -3.04 -17.31
CA ARG A 170 -3.97 -3.94 -18.22
C ARG A 170 -2.83 -3.18 -18.89
N TRP A 171 -1.63 -3.75 -18.80
CA TRP A 171 -0.44 -3.08 -19.28
C TRP A 171 -0.25 -3.26 -20.79
N SER A 172 0.23 -2.20 -21.44
CA SER A 172 0.70 -2.20 -22.84
C SER A 172 2.09 -1.57 -22.92
N PRO A 173 2.91 -1.90 -23.95
CA PRO A 173 4.22 -1.29 -24.09
C PRO A 173 4.17 0.24 -24.04
N GLY A 174 5.06 0.85 -23.25
CA GLY A 174 5.10 2.31 -23.07
C GLY A 174 4.07 2.88 -22.08
N THR A 175 3.20 2.05 -21.49
CA THR A 175 2.24 2.52 -20.47
C THR A 175 2.96 2.91 -19.20
N VAL A 176 2.73 4.14 -18.74
CA VAL A 176 3.12 4.62 -17.41
C VAL A 176 1.86 4.88 -16.61
N VAL A 177 1.76 4.29 -15.43
CA VAL A 177 0.66 4.55 -14.50
C VAL A 177 1.19 5.38 -13.35
N PHE A 178 0.43 6.42 -13.01
CA PHE A 178 0.65 7.24 -11.82
C PHE A 178 -0.62 7.19 -10.98
N TRP A 179 -0.47 6.97 -9.68
CA TRP A 179 -1.60 6.96 -8.75
C TRP A 179 -1.30 7.72 -7.47
N ASP A 180 -2.37 8.22 -6.85
CA ASP A 180 -2.31 8.83 -5.53
C ASP A 180 -2.17 7.74 -4.47
N ASN A 181 -1.01 7.71 -3.81
CA ASN A 181 -0.69 6.66 -2.86
C ASN A 181 -1.40 6.86 -1.51
N ARG A 182 -2.01 8.02 -1.28
CA ARG A 182 -2.65 8.36 0.00
C ARG A 182 -4.05 7.77 0.12
N CYS A 183 -4.78 7.70 -0.99
CA CYS A 183 -6.18 7.26 -1.02
C CYS A 183 -6.42 5.98 -1.83
N THR A 184 -5.36 5.29 -2.25
CA THR A 184 -5.45 4.12 -3.13
C THR A 184 -4.72 2.94 -2.53
N TRP A 185 -5.39 1.77 -2.44
CA TRP A 185 -4.66 0.51 -2.41
C TRP A 185 -4.38 0.04 -3.82
N TYR A 186 -3.31 -0.71 -3.98
CA TYR A 186 -3.05 -1.45 -5.19
C TYR A 186 -2.52 -2.84 -4.88
N ARG A 187 -2.60 -3.72 -5.88
CA ARG A 187 -1.94 -5.02 -5.85
C ARG A 187 -1.54 -5.47 -7.25
N SER A 188 -0.39 -6.14 -7.32
CA SER A 188 0.05 -6.88 -8.50
C SER A 188 -0.72 -8.19 -8.61
N ILE A 189 -1.07 -8.59 -9.82
CA ILE A 189 -1.57 -9.94 -10.12
C ILE A 189 -0.41 -10.75 -10.71
N CYS A 190 -0.02 -11.84 -10.06
CA CYS A 190 1.01 -12.75 -10.56
C CYS A 190 0.41 -13.95 -11.33
N ASP A 191 -0.35 -13.66 -12.40
CA ASP A 191 -1.03 -14.65 -13.26
C ASP A 191 -0.26 -14.97 -14.54
N TYR A 192 1.07 -14.87 -14.51
CA TYR A 192 1.92 -14.95 -15.70
C TYR A 192 3.09 -15.94 -15.61
N TYR A 193 3.07 -16.89 -14.67
CA TYR A 193 4.08 -17.95 -14.63
C TYR A 193 4.08 -18.77 -15.94
N PRO A 194 5.25 -19.15 -16.50
CA PRO A 194 6.63 -18.92 -16.03
C PRO A 194 7.29 -17.65 -16.61
N SER A 195 6.51 -16.75 -17.22
CA SER A 195 7.03 -15.54 -17.88
C SER A 195 7.69 -14.58 -16.90
N THR A 196 8.58 -13.74 -17.43
CA THR A 196 9.21 -12.66 -16.66
C THR A 196 8.39 -11.39 -16.77
N ARG A 197 8.35 -10.61 -15.69
CA ARG A 197 7.85 -9.23 -15.68
C ARG A 197 8.90 -8.35 -15.03
N HIS A 198 9.22 -7.23 -15.67
CA HIS A 198 10.16 -6.23 -15.15
C HIS A 198 9.53 -4.84 -15.22
N ALA A 199 9.43 -4.20 -14.06
CA ALA A 199 8.93 -2.85 -13.93
C ALA A 199 9.88 -1.99 -13.08
N GLN A 200 9.83 -0.70 -13.34
CA GLN A 200 10.53 0.34 -12.59
C GLN A 200 9.48 1.18 -11.87
N ARG A 201 9.60 1.28 -10.55
CA ARG A 201 8.74 2.11 -9.72
C ARG A 201 9.52 3.32 -9.21
N MET A 202 8.86 4.47 -9.20
CA MET A 202 9.32 5.67 -8.52
C MET A 202 8.25 6.13 -7.54
N THR A 203 8.66 6.61 -6.38
CA THR A 203 7.76 7.20 -5.38
C THR A 203 8.04 8.69 -5.25
N ILE A 204 6.96 9.47 -5.13
CA ILE A 204 7.03 10.89 -4.81
C ILE A 204 6.91 11.02 -3.29
N ALA A 205 7.87 11.70 -2.68
CA ALA A 205 7.92 11.89 -1.23
C ALA A 205 6.66 12.59 -0.72
N GLY A 206 6.17 12.17 0.46
CA GLY A 206 5.13 12.89 1.18
C GLY A 206 5.64 14.24 1.66
N THR A 207 4.72 15.19 1.84
CA THR A 207 5.01 16.55 2.33
C THR A 207 4.47 16.82 3.73
N ALA A 208 3.63 15.92 4.26
CA ALA A 208 2.99 16.07 5.55
C ALA A 208 2.61 14.69 6.12
N ARG A 209 2.43 14.63 7.44
CA ARG A 209 1.87 13.46 8.11
C ARG A 209 0.38 13.32 7.76
N PRO A 210 -0.17 12.10 7.70
CA PRO A 210 -1.60 11.89 7.59
C PRO A 210 -2.32 12.51 8.80
N GLU A 211 -3.27 13.40 8.54
CA GLU A 211 -4.07 14.08 9.57
C GLU A 211 -5.44 13.43 9.70
N ARG A 212 -6.02 13.44 10.91
CA ARG A 212 -7.34 12.87 11.17
C ARG A 212 -8.40 13.67 10.41
N TRP A 213 -9.32 12.97 9.75
CA TRP A 213 -10.45 13.65 9.15
C TRP A 213 -11.44 14.13 10.22
N VAL A 214 -11.83 15.39 10.13
CA VAL A 214 -12.84 15.99 11.01
C VAL A 214 -14.05 16.37 10.16
N LYS A 215 -15.22 15.86 10.53
CA LYS A 215 -16.49 16.25 9.92
C LYS A 215 -16.68 17.74 10.16
N ARG A 216 -16.64 18.54 9.10
CA ARG A 216 -16.94 19.97 9.21
C ARG A 216 -18.42 20.13 9.56
N PRO A 217 -18.77 21.05 10.48
CA PRO A 217 -20.15 21.32 10.88
C PRO A 217 -20.99 21.83 9.71
#